data_AF-A0A060YD18-F1
#
_entry.id   AF-A0A060YD18-F1
#
_cell.length_a   1.000
_cell.length_b   1.000
_cell.length_c   1.000
_cell.angle_alpha   90.00
_cell.angle_beta   90.00
_cell.angle_gamma   90.00
#
_symmetry.space_group_name_H-M   'P 1'
#
loop_
_entity.id
_entity.type
_entity.pdbx_description
1 polymer ?
#
loop_
_entity_poly.entity_id
_entity_poly.type
_entity_poly.pdbx_seq_one_letter_code
_entity_poly.pdbx_strand_id
1 'polypeptide(L)'
;MVKTGGAGMGPGGGPGGHGGAQGKGGDGGDSGPKNTRQFFDGEESCYIIDAKLEGNLGRYLNHSCSANLFVQNVFVDTHDLRFPWVAFFASK
;
A
#
# COMPACT_ATOMS: atom_id res chain seq x y z
N MET A 1 11.81 -5.24 -5.30
CA MET A 1 11.46 -6.65 -5.61
C MET A 1 11.46 -6.82 -7.12
N VAL A 2 12.27 -7.73 -7.65
CA VAL A 2 12.36 -7.99 -9.10
C VAL A 2 11.38 -9.11 -9.46
N LYS A 3 10.58 -8.94 -10.52
CA LYS A 3 9.67 -9.95 -11.07
C LYS A 3 10.26 -10.51 -12.37
N THR A 4 10.56 -11.81 -12.38
CA THR A 4 11.06 -12.54 -13.56
C THR A 4 9.87 -13.04 -14.39
N GLY A 5 9.87 -12.74 -15.69
CA GLY A 5 8.83 -13.14 -16.64
C GLY A 5 9.11 -14.50 -17.29
N GLY A 6 8.07 -15.31 -17.48
CA GLY A 6 8.07 -16.52 -18.28
C GLY A 6 7.05 -16.38 -19.42
N ALA A 7 7.54 -16.53 -20.65
CA ALA A 7 6.78 -16.44 -21.90
C ALA A 7 6.15 -17.79 -22.27
N GLY A 8 5.01 -17.77 -22.97
CA GLY A 8 4.50 -18.95 -23.67
C GLY A 8 3.10 -18.80 -24.27
N MET A 9 3.03 -19.02 -25.58
CA MET A 9 1.86 -19.38 -26.42
C MET A 9 1.07 -18.25 -27.13
N GLY A 10 1.28 -18.14 -28.45
CA GLY A 10 0.25 -17.70 -29.42
C GLY A 10 -0.23 -18.91 -30.25
N PRO A 11 -0.94 -18.76 -31.39
CA PRO A 11 -1.60 -17.58 -31.97
C PRO A 11 -3.10 -17.85 -32.34
N GLY A 12 -3.87 -16.79 -32.63
CA GLY A 12 -5.25 -16.92 -33.16
C GLY A 12 -5.78 -15.59 -33.67
N GLY A 13 -6.27 -15.55 -34.92
CA GLY A 13 -6.49 -14.33 -35.71
C GLY A 13 -7.91 -13.73 -35.72
N GLY A 14 -8.06 -12.65 -36.50
CA GLY A 14 -9.34 -12.08 -36.94
C GLY A 14 -9.47 -10.54 -36.78
N PRO A 15 -9.84 -9.75 -37.83
CA PRO A 15 -9.88 -8.29 -37.78
C PRO A 15 -11.29 -7.68 -37.61
N GLY A 16 -11.32 -6.43 -37.12
CA GLY A 16 -12.47 -5.49 -37.13
C GLY A 16 -13.24 -5.46 -35.80
N GLY A 17 -13.72 -4.34 -35.24
CA GLY A 17 -13.68 -2.92 -35.58
C GLY A 17 -14.53 -2.16 -34.53
N HIS A 18 -14.40 -0.83 -34.53
CA HIS A 18 -15.32 0.17 -33.94
C HIS A 18 -15.39 0.31 -32.40
N GLY A 19 -14.86 1.45 -31.95
CA GLY A 19 -15.67 2.47 -31.25
C GLY A 19 -16.10 2.19 -29.82
N GLY A 20 -15.54 2.96 -28.88
CA GLY A 20 -16.12 3.06 -27.54
C GLY A 20 -15.16 3.61 -26.51
N ALA A 21 -14.79 4.90 -26.64
CA ALA A 21 -14.33 5.65 -25.47
C ALA A 21 -15.49 5.67 -24.47
N GLN A 22 -15.34 4.94 -23.37
CA GLN A 22 -16.29 4.99 -22.26
C GLN A 22 -15.53 5.43 -21.01
N GLY A 23 -15.07 6.68 -21.06
CA GLY A 23 -14.94 7.46 -19.84
C GLY A 23 -16.34 7.69 -19.28
N LYS A 24 -16.64 7.09 -18.13
CA LYS A 24 -17.81 7.45 -17.34
C LYS A 24 -17.66 6.96 -15.90
N GLY A 25 -17.68 7.92 -15.00
CA GLY A 25 -17.78 7.69 -13.56
C GLY A 25 -17.41 9.00 -12.86
N GLY A 26 -18.33 9.95 -12.85
CA GLY A 26 -18.14 11.24 -12.17
C GLY A 26 -17.87 11.04 -10.69
N ASP A 27 -16.83 11.71 -10.20
CA ASP A 27 -16.49 11.78 -8.77
C ASP A 27 -17.56 12.63 -8.08
N GLY A 28 -18.66 11.98 -7.71
CA GLY A 28 -19.62 12.53 -6.77
C GLY A 28 -18.87 12.76 -5.47
N GLY A 29 -18.63 14.04 -5.16
CA GLY A 29 -17.78 14.47 -4.06
C GLY A 29 -18.25 13.95 -2.71
N ASP A 30 -17.69 12.82 -2.30
CA ASP A 30 -17.64 12.44 -0.89
C ASP A 30 -16.61 13.35 -0.22
N SER A 31 -17.10 14.41 0.42
CA SER A 31 -16.29 15.40 1.16
C SER A 31 -15.83 14.88 2.53
N GLY A 32 -15.97 13.58 2.79
CA GLY A 32 -15.42 12.92 3.97
C GLY A 32 -13.88 12.82 3.90
N PRO A 33 -13.21 12.61 5.06
CA PRO A 33 -11.78 12.36 5.08
C PRO A 33 -11.45 11.10 4.27
N LYS A 34 -10.72 11.27 3.17
CA LYS A 34 -10.27 10.16 2.32
C LYS A 34 -9.18 9.37 3.04
N ASN A 35 -9.27 8.04 3.02
CA ASN A 35 -8.20 7.17 3.49
C ASN A 35 -6.95 7.42 2.64
N THR A 36 -5.76 7.42 3.26
CA THR A 36 -4.48 7.62 2.55
C THR A 36 -4.25 6.63 1.42
N ARG A 37 -4.89 5.45 1.45
CA ARG A 37 -4.83 4.43 0.40
C ARG A 37 -5.48 4.86 -0.91
N GLN A 38 -6.53 5.67 -0.84
CA GLN A 38 -7.28 6.15 -2.02
C GLN A 38 -6.46 7.10 -2.90
N PHE A 39 -5.30 7.57 -2.43
CA PHE A 39 -4.39 8.40 -3.20
C PHE A 39 -3.54 7.62 -4.20
N PHE A 40 -3.61 6.28 -4.24
CA PHE A 40 -2.77 5.45 -5.09
C PHE A 40 -3.63 4.56 -6.00
N ASP A 41 -3.71 4.94 -7.28
CA ASP A 41 -4.42 4.32 -8.42
C ASP A 41 -4.82 2.83 -8.29
N GLY A 42 -5.82 2.53 -7.45
CA GLY A 42 -6.35 1.18 -7.24
C GLY A 42 -5.52 0.26 -6.34
N GLU A 43 -4.42 0.73 -5.75
CA GLU A 43 -3.58 0.00 -4.80
C GLU A 43 -4.13 0.13 -3.36
N GLU A 44 -5.31 -0.47 -3.15
CA GLU A 44 -6.03 -0.41 -1.86
C GLU A 44 -5.50 -1.41 -0.80
N SER A 45 -4.58 -2.28 -1.18
CA SER A 45 -4.09 -3.37 -0.31
C SER A 45 -3.20 -2.85 0.83
N CYS A 46 -3.26 -3.52 1.99
CA CYS A 46 -2.36 -3.22 3.10
C CYS A 46 -0.95 -3.78 2.90
N TYR A 47 0.05 -2.98 3.29
CA TYR A 47 1.43 -3.42 3.41
C TYR A 47 1.68 -3.86 4.86
N ILE A 48 2.46 -4.92 5.03
CA ILE A 48 2.76 -5.53 6.33
C ILE A 48 4.29 -5.65 6.45
N ILE A 49 4.80 -5.44 7.65
CA ILE A 49 6.21 -5.68 7.99
C ILE A 49 6.34 -7.09 8.55
N ASP A 50 7.07 -7.96 7.85
CA ASP A 50 7.44 -9.28 8.36
C ASP A 50 8.85 -9.20 8.98
N ALA A 51 8.91 -9.30 10.31
CA ALA A 51 10.16 -9.33 11.06
C ALA A 51 10.54 -10.73 11.56
N LYS A 52 10.01 -11.80 10.95
CA LYS A 52 10.22 -13.17 11.42
C LYS A 52 11.68 -13.59 11.35
N LEU A 53 12.35 -13.35 10.23
CA LEU A 53 13.74 -13.75 9.98
C LEU A 53 14.72 -12.60 10.19
N GLU A 54 14.35 -11.39 9.76
CA GLU A 54 15.21 -10.21 9.83
C GLU A 54 14.42 -9.04 10.43
N GLY A 55 15.06 -8.26 11.30
CA GLY A 55 14.43 -7.12 11.95
C GLY A 55 15.30 -6.58 13.08
N ASN A 56 15.04 -5.35 13.51
CA ASN A 56 15.73 -4.75 14.64
C ASN A 56 15.11 -5.17 15.99
N LEU A 57 15.52 -4.51 17.08
CA LEU A 57 15.00 -4.78 18.43
C LEU A 57 13.48 -4.58 18.58
N GLY A 58 12.85 -3.76 17.72
CA GLY A 58 11.41 -3.48 17.77
C GLY A 58 10.53 -4.73 17.65
N ARG A 59 11.02 -5.79 16.99
CA ARG A 59 10.31 -7.07 16.85
C ARG A 59 10.05 -7.80 18.18
N TYR A 60 10.77 -7.44 19.24
CA TYR A 60 10.65 -8.06 20.57
C TYR A 60 9.73 -7.27 21.52
N LEU A 61 9.15 -6.16 21.07
CA LEU A 61 8.15 -5.44 21.84
C LEU A 61 6.88 -6.28 21.96
N ASN A 62 6.43 -6.45 23.20
CA ASN A 62 5.22 -7.22 23.49
C ASN A 62 3.96 -6.35 23.43
N HIS A 63 2.81 -7.00 23.25
CA HIS A 63 1.50 -6.39 23.41
C HIS A 63 1.19 -6.11 24.90
N SER A 64 0.55 -4.98 25.18
CA SER A 64 -0.02 -4.63 26.48
C SER A 64 -1.29 -3.79 26.28
N CYS A 65 -2.34 -4.08 27.04
CA CYS A 65 -3.55 -3.23 27.09
C CYS A 65 -3.28 -1.86 27.73
N SER A 66 -2.17 -1.72 28.45
CA SER A 66 -1.68 -0.46 29.02
C SER A 66 -0.24 -0.22 28.56
N ALA A 67 -0.07 0.04 27.27
CA ALA A 67 1.24 0.30 26.68
C ALA A 67 1.85 1.62 27.21
N ASN A 68 3.18 1.62 27.34
CA ASN A 68 4.00 2.80 27.60
C ASN A 68 4.67 3.35 26.32
N LEU A 69 4.42 2.70 25.18
CA LEU A 69 4.83 3.13 23.85
C LEU A 69 3.61 3.41 22.99
N PHE A 70 3.75 4.31 22.02
CA PHE A 70 2.81 4.49 20.92
C PHE A 70 3.53 4.40 19.57
N VAL A 71 2.78 4.05 18.53
CA VAL A 71 3.30 3.89 17.17
C VAL A 71 2.95 5.13 16.36
N GLN A 72 3.93 5.67 15.63
CA GLN A 72 3.75 6.81 14.74
C GLN A 72 4.40 6.51 13.38
N ASN A 73 3.64 6.78 12.32
CA ASN A 73 4.18 6.80 10.95
C ASN A 73 5.07 8.03 10.79
N VAL A 74 6.32 7.83 10.38
CA VAL A 74 7.32 8.88 10.15
C VAL A 74 7.80 8.80 8.69
N PHE A 75 7.94 9.96 8.04
CA PHE A 75 8.39 10.06 6.66
C PHE A 75 9.75 10.78 6.65
N VAL A 76 10.81 10.05 6.35
CA VAL A 76 12.20 10.57 6.37
C VAL A 76 12.74 10.64 4.95
N ASP A 77 12.82 9.50 4.26
CA ASP A 77 13.47 9.41 2.95
C ASP A 77 12.49 9.62 1.79
N THR A 78 11.21 9.29 2.00
CA THR A 78 10.17 9.39 0.97
C THR A 78 8.90 9.99 1.55
N HIS A 79 8.12 10.67 0.70
CA HIS A 79 6.77 11.14 1.01
C HIS A 79 5.69 10.15 0.55
N ASP A 80 6.07 8.91 0.21
CA ASP A 80 5.11 7.89 -0.19
C ASP A 80 4.37 7.37 1.05
N LEU A 81 3.10 7.75 1.18
CA LEU A 81 2.25 7.40 2.33
C LEU A 81 2.06 5.88 2.51
N ARG A 82 2.40 5.06 1.50
CA ARG A 82 2.35 3.59 1.58
C ARG A 82 3.53 3.01 2.37
N PHE A 83 4.66 3.72 2.42
CA PHE A 83 5.91 3.21 2.98
C PHE A 83 6.46 4.13 4.09
N PRO A 84 5.71 4.35 5.19
CA PRO A 84 6.24 5.07 6.33
C PRO A 84 7.30 4.25 7.06
N TRP A 85 8.20 4.94 7.76
CA TRP A 85 8.94 4.35 8.86
C TRP A 85 7.99 4.18 10.05
N VAL A 86 7.92 2.97 10.59
CA VAL A 86 7.15 2.68 11.80
C VAL A 86 8.04 2.96 13.01
N ALA A 87 7.78 4.07 13.71
CA ALA A 87 8.54 4.50 14.87
C ALA A 87 7.75 4.30 16.17
N PHE A 88 8.46 3.97 17.25
CA PHE A 88 7.92 3.84 18.59
C PHE A 88 8.39 5.01 19.46
N PHE A 89 7.47 5.67 20.14
CA PHE A 89 7.75 6.78 21.05
C PHE A 89 7.18 6.49 22.44
N ALA A 90 7.82 7.00 23.49
CA ALA A 90 7.32 6.88 24.86
C ALA A 90 6.05 7.75 25.05
N SER A 91 5.01 7.18 25.67
CA SER A 91 3.73 7.86 25.92
C SER A 91 3.49 8.24 27.38
N LYS A 92 4.40 7.88 28.29
CA LYS A 92 4.34 8.16 29.73
C LYS A 92 5.74 8.33 30.30
#